data_AF-A0A348V8S6-F1
#
_entry.id   AF-A0A348V8S6-F1
#
_cell.length_a   1.000
_cell.length_b   1.000
_cell.length_c   1.000
_cell.angle_alpha   90.00
_cell.angle_beta   90.00
_cell.angle_gamma   90.00
#
_symmetry.space_group_name_H-M   'P 1'
#
loop_
_entity.id
_entity.type
_entity.pdbx_description
1 polymer ?
#
loop_
_entity_poly.entity_id
_entity_poly.type
_entity_poly.pdbx_seq_one_letter_code
_entity_poly.pdbx_strand_id
1 'polypeptide(L)'
;MKNLIYIYMFVLSLGVIATSCDLDAPSKSAAEGSVVLSIEALAEGAVMGIHQSFGETNSYRGRFLPYYGINSDVEWINGIDPTQLNDAGKYELSTYAATPGNTQMNTDNNAWAKFYEGIERANKAIEGLRAYGNVAENSRMAQLLGEALTLRAVIYLDLVKAWGDVPARFEP
;
A
#
# COMPACT_ATOMS: atom_id res chain seq x y z
N MET A 1 62.56 29.72 -7.39
CA MET A 1 61.30 30.48 -7.22
C MET A 1 60.11 29.84 -7.96
N LYS A 2 60.25 29.44 -9.24
CA LYS A 2 59.16 28.78 -10.00
C LYS A 2 58.63 27.49 -9.33
N ASN A 3 59.52 26.66 -8.78
CA ASN A 3 59.13 25.41 -8.11
C ASN A 3 58.31 25.61 -6.82
N LEU A 4 58.52 26.72 -6.11
CA LEU A 4 57.73 27.07 -4.91
C LEU A 4 56.31 27.51 -5.30
N ILE A 5 56.15 28.19 -6.43
CA ILE A 5 54.84 28.61 -6.96
C ILE A 5 53.98 27.40 -7.34
N TYR A 6 54.57 26.37 -7.94
CA TYR A 6 53.85 25.12 -8.27
C TYR A 6 53.41 24.35 -7.02
N ILE A 7 54.21 24.36 -5.95
CA ILE A 7 53.84 23.75 -4.67
C ILE A 7 52.68 24.51 -4.02
N TYR A 8 52.72 25.84 -4.01
CA TYR A 8 51.62 26.64 -3.45
C TYR A 8 50.32 26.50 -4.26
N MET A 9 50.38 26.40 -5.60
CA MET A 9 49.19 26.11 -6.42
C MET A 9 48.61 24.71 -6.13
N PHE A 10 49.46 23.70 -5.93
CA PHE A 10 49.02 22.34 -5.63
C PHE A 10 48.38 22.23 -4.24
N VAL A 11 48.91 22.94 -3.24
CA VAL A 11 48.32 22.99 -1.90
C VAL A 11 46.98 23.74 -1.92
N LEU A 12 46.87 24.82 -2.71
CA LEU A 12 45.63 25.57 -2.88
C LEU A 12 44.55 24.74 -3.59
N SER A 13 44.92 23.92 -4.59
CA SER A 13 43.97 23.04 -5.28
C SER A 13 43.50 21.88 -4.41
N LEU A 14 44.32 21.36 -3.49
CA LEU A 14 43.87 20.37 -2.51
C LEU A 14 42.90 20.95 -1.47
N GLY A 15 43.07 22.21 -1.06
CA GLY A 15 42.19 22.87 -0.11
C GLY A 15 40.75 23.06 -0.62
N VAL A 16 40.58 23.21 -1.94
CA VAL A 16 39.26 23.37 -2.59
C VAL A 16 38.48 22.04 -2.67
N ILE A 17 39.17 20.90 -2.63
CA ILE A 17 38.53 19.57 -2.67
C ILE A 17 38.00 19.16 -1.28
N ALA A 18 38.52 19.75 -0.20
CA ALA A 18 38.14 19.41 1.18
C ALA A 18 36.90 20.16 1.69
N THR A 19 36.36 21.13 0.94
CA THR A 19 35.08 21.78 1.28
C THR A 19 33.94 21.04 0.61
N SER A 20 33.62 19.83 1.09
CA SER A 20 32.38 19.16 0.71
C SER A 20 31.22 19.90 1.39
N CYS A 21 30.42 20.64 0.63
CA CYS A 21 29.11 21.07 1.10
C CYS A 21 28.30 19.82 1.47
N ASP A 22 27.72 19.84 2.66
CA ASP A 22 26.77 18.83 3.10
C ASP A 22 25.57 18.85 2.13
N LEU A 23 25.44 17.78 1.34
CA LEU A 23 24.42 17.63 0.29
C LEU A 23 23.14 16.98 0.83
N ASP A 24 23.10 16.65 2.12
CA ASP A 24 21.92 16.10 2.79
C ASP A 24 20.90 17.24 3.04
N ALA A 25 20.16 17.59 2.00
CA ALA A 25 18.98 18.43 2.14
C ALA A 25 17.79 17.56 2.57
N PRO A 26 17.10 17.86 3.69
CA PRO A 26 15.93 17.10 4.09
C PRO A 26 14.85 17.21 3.01
N SER A 27 14.15 16.11 2.77
CA SER A 27 13.02 16.08 1.85
C SER A 27 11.95 17.06 2.35
N LYS A 28 11.72 18.15 1.61
CA LYS A 28 10.72 19.17 1.97
C LYS A 28 9.28 18.65 1.86
N SER A 29 9.07 17.55 1.15
CA SER A 29 7.74 17.02 0.80
C SER A 29 7.48 15.59 1.28
N ALA A 30 8.49 14.90 1.83
CA ALA A 30 8.30 13.60 2.47
C ALA A 30 8.43 13.79 3.97
N ALA A 31 7.31 13.68 4.68
CA ALA A 31 7.36 13.57 6.12
C ALA A 31 7.98 12.21 6.48
N GLU A 32 9.01 12.21 7.30
CA GLU A 32 9.62 10.98 7.78
C GLU A 32 8.60 10.18 8.60
N GLY A 33 8.62 8.85 8.48
CA GLY A 33 7.71 7.97 9.21
C GLY A 33 7.81 8.16 10.73
N SER A 34 9.00 8.51 11.23
CA SER A 34 9.27 8.88 12.62
C SER A 34 8.43 10.07 13.10
N VAL A 35 8.23 11.07 12.25
CA VAL A 35 7.46 12.28 12.56
C VAL A 35 5.96 12.01 12.38
N VAL A 36 5.58 11.35 11.28
CA VAL A 36 4.16 11.05 10.99
C VAL A 36 3.55 10.15 12.06
N LEU A 37 4.27 9.12 12.49
CA LEU A 37 3.73 8.07 13.38
C LEU A 37 4.05 8.32 14.87
N SER A 38 4.64 9.47 15.22
CA SER A 38 4.76 9.94 16.61
C SER A 38 3.72 10.99 17.00
N ILE A 39 3.06 11.62 16.03
CA ILE A 39 2.04 12.66 16.27
C ILE A 39 0.65 12.06 16.00
N GLU A 40 -0.21 12.02 17.02
CA GLU A 40 -1.55 11.39 16.94
C GLU A 40 -2.36 11.79 15.70
N ALA A 41 -2.47 13.10 15.41
CA ALA A 41 -3.26 13.58 14.28
C ALA A 41 -2.70 13.12 12.92
N LEU A 42 -1.38 13.02 12.80
CA LEU A 42 -0.73 12.55 11.57
C LEU A 42 -0.81 11.02 11.47
N ALA A 43 -0.64 10.32 12.59
CA ALA A 43 -0.77 8.88 12.67
C ALA A 43 -2.19 8.42 12.34
N GLU A 44 -3.21 9.13 12.82
CA GLU A 44 -4.60 8.92 12.45
C GLU A 44 -4.79 9.08 10.94
N GLY A 45 -4.24 10.13 10.33
CA GLY A 45 -4.25 10.29 8.87
C GLY A 45 -3.58 9.12 8.13
N ALA A 46 -2.48 8.59 8.67
CA ALA A 46 -1.79 7.43 8.10
C ALA A 46 -2.65 6.15 8.15
N VAL A 47 -3.31 5.89 9.29
CA VAL A 47 -4.25 4.76 9.45
C VAL A 47 -5.49 4.93 8.58
N MET A 48 -6.02 6.15 8.46
CA MET A 48 -7.11 6.46 7.53
C MET A 48 -6.71 6.21 6.07
N GLY A 49 -5.44 6.35 5.71
CA GLY A 49 -4.90 5.98 4.41
C GLY A 49 -5.09 4.50 4.04
N ILE A 50 -5.21 3.60 5.03
CA ILE A 50 -5.48 2.17 4.78
C ILE A 50 -6.90 2.00 4.21
N HIS A 51 -7.87 2.77 4.70
CA HIS A 51 -9.27 2.73 4.26
C HIS A 51 -9.43 3.13 2.79
N GLN A 52 -8.49 3.90 2.24
CA GLN A 52 -8.52 4.33 0.85
C GLN A 52 -8.59 3.12 -0.11
N SER A 53 -7.89 2.02 0.21
CA SER A 53 -7.95 0.78 -0.57
C SER A 53 -9.38 0.26 -0.72
N PHE A 54 -10.25 0.42 0.28
CA PHE A 54 -11.63 -0.05 0.22
C PHE A 54 -12.50 0.81 -0.72
N GLY A 55 -12.23 2.11 -0.78
CA GLY A 55 -13.02 3.07 -1.56
C GLY A 55 -12.71 3.11 -3.06
N GLU A 56 -11.59 2.50 -3.48
CA GLU A 56 -11.11 2.53 -4.86
C GLU A 56 -12.06 1.83 -5.84
N THR A 57 -12.24 2.44 -7.01
CA THR A 57 -13.17 1.95 -8.05
C THR A 57 -12.89 0.50 -8.41
N ASN A 58 -11.62 0.12 -8.54
CA ASN A 58 -11.23 -1.22 -8.96
C ASN A 58 -10.87 -2.15 -7.78
N SER A 59 -11.22 -1.77 -6.54
CA SER A 59 -10.97 -2.55 -5.32
C SER A 59 -12.26 -3.18 -4.77
N TYR A 60 -12.53 -3.06 -3.46
CA TYR A 60 -13.74 -3.51 -2.79
C TYR A 60 -14.99 -3.02 -3.51
N ARG A 61 -15.11 -1.70 -3.70
CA ARG A 61 -16.32 -1.06 -4.23
C ARG A 61 -16.79 -1.63 -5.56
N GLY A 62 -15.91 -1.69 -6.57
CA GLY A 62 -16.32 -1.98 -7.94
C GLY A 62 -15.85 -3.31 -8.50
N ARG A 63 -15.11 -4.12 -7.72
CA ARG A 63 -14.65 -5.45 -8.14
C ARG A 63 -14.96 -6.54 -7.13
N PHE A 64 -14.41 -6.45 -5.93
CA PHE A 64 -14.54 -7.56 -4.98
C PHE A 64 -15.98 -7.73 -4.48
N LEU A 65 -16.61 -6.69 -3.90
CA LEU A 65 -17.97 -6.79 -3.37
C LEU A 65 -19.03 -7.23 -4.41
N PRO A 66 -19.03 -6.73 -5.67
CA PRO A 66 -20.04 -7.11 -6.64
C PRO A 66 -19.81 -8.47 -7.31
N TYR A 67 -18.57 -9.00 -7.30
CA TYR A 67 -18.25 -10.20 -8.09
C TYR A 67 -17.68 -11.37 -7.29
N TYR A 68 -17.27 -11.15 -6.04
CA TYR A 68 -16.89 -12.25 -5.17
C TYR A 68 -18.13 -13.03 -4.75
N GLY A 69 -18.23 -14.29 -5.18
CA GLY A 69 -19.28 -15.22 -4.75
C GLY A 69 -20.67 -14.92 -5.30
N ILE A 70 -20.79 -14.07 -6.32
CA ILE A 70 -22.08 -13.76 -6.98
C ILE A 70 -22.67 -15.00 -7.66
N ASN A 71 -24.00 -15.06 -7.70
CA ASN A 71 -24.83 -16.15 -8.23
C ASN A 71 -24.98 -17.34 -7.28
N SER A 72 -25.18 -17.02 -6.00
CA SER A 72 -25.79 -17.96 -5.03
C SER A 72 -27.21 -18.38 -5.46
N ASP A 73 -27.80 -19.34 -4.75
CA ASP A 73 -29.16 -19.86 -5.01
C ASP A 73 -30.30 -18.83 -4.86
N VAL A 74 -29.97 -17.60 -4.47
CA VAL A 74 -30.90 -16.49 -4.26
C VAL A 74 -30.66 -15.28 -5.18
N GLU A 75 -29.63 -15.30 -6.03
CA GLU A 75 -29.28 -14.16 -6.90
C GLU A 75 -28.84 -14.61 -8.30
N TRP A 76 -29.03 -13.74 -9.29
CA TRP A 76 -28.60 -14.00 -10.68
C TRP A 76 -28.39 -12.68 -11.42
N ILE A 77 -27.46 -12.62 -12.38
CA ILE A 77 -27.29 -11.44 -13.24
C ILE A 77 -28.39 -11.42 -14.32
N ASN A 78 -29.33 -10.48 -14.20
CA ASN A 78 -30.43 -10.36 -15.17
C ASN A 78 -29.92 -10.05 -16.60
N GLY A 79 -30.55 -10.67 -17.60
CA GLY A 79 -30.31 -10.37 -19.01
C GLY A 79 -29.01 -10.91 -19.58
N ILE A 80 -28.45 -11.98 -18.99
CA ILE A 80 -27.29 -12.68 -19.57
C ILE A 80 -27.66 -13.20 -20.96
N ASP A 81 -26.94 -12.72 -21.98
CA ASP A 81 -26.94 -13.31 -23.30
C ASP A 81 -26.04 -14.56 -23.27
N PRO A 82 -26.53 -15.76 -23.66
CA PRO A 82 -25.73 -16.98 -23.69
C PRO A 82 -24.44 -16.86 -24.52
N THR A 83 -24.41 -15.96 -25.50
CA THR A 83 -23.21 -15.70 -26.32
C THR A 83 -22.12 -14.93 -25.56
N GLN A 84 -22.46 -14.29 -24.44
CA GLN A 84 -21.57 -13.51 -23.58
C GLN A 84 -21.06 -14.29 -22.36
N LEU A 85 -21.33 -15.60 -22.29
CA LEU A 85 -20.85 -16.44 -21.18
C LEU A 85 -19.33 -16.64 -21.15
N ASN A 86 -18.66 -16.40 -22.29
CA ASN A 86 -17.19 -16.45 -22.41
C ASN A 86 -16.65 -15.05 -22.78
N ASP A 87 -17.10 -14.02 -22.05
CA ASP A 87 -16.77 -12.61 -22.34
C ASP A 87 -15.47 -12.12 -21.66
N ALA A 88 -14.76 -12.98 -20.92
CA ALA A 88 -13.70 -12.60 -19.99
C ALA A 88 -14.15 -11.48 -19.04
N GLY A 89 -15.43 -11.42 -18.70
CA GLY A 89 -16.08 -10.29 -18.03
C GLY A 89 -16.92 -10.72 -16.83
N LYS A 90 -17.95 -9.94 -16.53
CA LYS A 90 -18.78 -10.15 -15.32
C LYS A 90 -19.62 -11.44 -15.39
N TYR A 91 -19.97 -11.90 -16.59
CA TYR A 91 -20.86 -13.05 -16.74
C TYR A 91 -20.16 -14.37 -16.41
N GLU A 92 -18.88 -14.50 -16.77
CA GLU A 92 -18.04 -15.64 -16.36
C GLU A 92 -17.96 -15.78 -14.83
N LEU A 93 -17.78 -14.65 -14.12
CA LEU A 93 -17.72 -14.65 -12.65
C LEU A 93 -19.04 -15.10 -12.03
N SER A 94 -20.16 -14.65 -12.60
CA SER A 94 -21.49 -15.08 -12.15
C SER A 94 -21.84 -16.50 -12.55
N THR A 95 -21.15 -17.15 -13.48
CA THR A 95 -21.49 -18.52 -13.89
C THR A 95 -20.48 -19.55 -13.41
N TYR A 96 -19.64 -19.17 -12.45
CA TYR A 96 -18.56 -20.01 -11.93
C TYR A 96 -17.60 -20.51 -13.02
N ALA A 97 -17.46 -19.74 -14.10
CA ALA A 97 -16.62 -20.03 -15.26
C ALA A 97 -15.40 -19.09 -15.34
N ALA A 98 -14.96 -18.56 -14.19
CA ALA A 98 -13.89 -17.58 -14.11
C ALA A 98 -12.58 -18.09 -14.74
N THR A 99 -12.00 -17.28 -15.64
CA THR A 99 -10.71 -17.58 -16.27
C THR A 99 -9.59 -16.69 -15.70
N PRO A 100 -8.31 -17.10 -15.79
CA PRO A 100 -7.20 -16.24 -15.39
C PRO A 100 -7.14 -14.90 -16.12
N GLY A 101 -7.73 -14.80 -17.32
CA GLY A 101 -7.78 -13.58 -18.13
C GLY A 101 -8.97 -12.66 -17.83
N ASN A 102 -9.75 -12.93 -16.78
CA ASN A 102 -10.98 -12.18 -16.51
C ASN A 102 -10.68 -10.69 -16.25
N THR A 103 -11.22 -9.82 -17.10
CA THR A 103 -10.97 -8.38 -17.13
C THR A 103 -11.59 -7.61 -15.96
N GLN A 104 -12.51 -8.20 -15.20
CA GLN A 104 -12.98 -7.58 -13.96
C GLN A 104 -11.94 -7.79 -12.86
N MET A 105 -11.38 -9.00 -12.75
CA MET A 105 -10.54 -9.37 -11.61
C MET A 105 -9.04 -9.38 -11.92
N ASN A 106 -8.61 -9.24 -13.18
CA ASN A 106 -7.21 -9.27 -13.59
C ASN A 106 -6.85 -8.07 -14.50
N THR A 107 -6.52 -6.96 -13.85
CA THR A 107 -5.98 -5.72 -14.45
C THR A 107 -4.88 -5.16 -13.55
N ASP A 108 -4.04 -4.26 -14.07
CA ASP A 108 -2.93 -3.66 -13.31
C ASP A 108 -3.35 -2.96 -12.01
N ASN A 109 -4.61 -2.57 -11.88
CA ASN A 109 -5.18 -1.89 -10.72
C ASN A 109 -6.41 -2.61 -10.14
N ASN A 110 -6.48 -3.93 -10.26
CA ASN A 110 -7.57 -4.77 -9.77
C ASN A 110 -7.65 -4.85 -8.24
N ALA A 111 -8.64 -5.62 -7.75
CA ALA A 111 -8.87 -5.83 -6.33
C ALA A 111 -7.65 -6.44 -5.63
N TRP A 112 -6.98 -7.41 -6.26
CA TRP A 112 -5.76 -8.01 -5.73
C TRP A 112 -4.68 -6.96 -5.46
N ALA A 113 -4.33 -6.14 -6.48
CA ALA A 113 -3.33 -5.10 -6.35
C ALA A 113 -3.70 -4.08 -5.27
N LYS A 114 -4.97 -3.68 -5.21
CA LYS A 114 -5.47 -2.73 -4.21
C LYS A 114 -5.51 -3.30 -2.79
N PHE A 115 -5.75 -4.59 -2.63
CA PHE A 115 -5.70 -5.25 -1.33
C PHE A 115 -4.25 -5.28 -0.81
N TYR A 116 -3.28 -5.63 -1.67
CA TYR A 116 -1.86 -5.56 -1.30
C TYR A 116 -1.37 -4.14 -1.05
N GLU A 117 -1.90 -3.13 -1.76
CA GLU A 117 -1.65 -1.72 -1.46
C GLU A 117 -2.15 -1.35 -0.04
N GLY A 118 -3.33 -1.84 0.35
CA GLY A 118 -3.86 -1.67 1.71
C GLY A 118 -3.03 -2.38 2.78
N ILE A 119 -2.59 -3.61 2.51
CA ILE A 119 -1.68 -4.38 3.39
C ILE A 119 -0.37 -3.63 3.60
N GLU A 120 0.22 -3.11 2.53
CA GLU A 120 1.48 -2.36 2.60
C GLU A 120 1.34 -1.10 3.47
N ARG A 121 0.26 -0.32 3.28
CA ARG A 121 -0.04 0.82 4.16
C ARG A 121 -0.20 0.41 5.62
N ALA A 122 -0.86 -0.72 5.87
CA ALA A 122 -1.03 -1.23 7.22
C ALA A 122 0.30 -1.68 7.83
N ASN A 123 1.19 -2.34 7.07
CA ASN A 123 2.52 -2.73 7.53
C ASN A 123 3.33 -1.51 7.97
N LYS A 124 3.38 -0.46 7.15
CA LYS A 124 4.09 0.78 7.50
C LYS A 124 3.51 1.47 8.74
N ALA A 125 2.18 1.53 8.85
CA ALA A 125 1.52 2.09 10.02
C ALA A 125 1.84 1.27 11.29
N ILE A 126 1.78 -0.07 11.22
CA ILE A 126 2.08 -0.95 12.34
C ILE A 126 3.53 -0.81 12.79
N GLU A 127 4.48 -0.82 11.85
CA GLU A 127 5.90 -0.67 12.14
C GLU A 127 6.15 0.65 12.87
N GLY A 128 5.72 1.78 12.30
CA GLY A 128 6.02 3.08 12.90
C GLY A 128 5.19 3.39 14.14
N LEU A 129 3.97 2.89 14.30
CA LEU A 129 3.22 3.02 15.57
C LEU A 129 3.92 2.25 16.70
N ARG A 130 4.47 1.06 16.41
CA ARG A 130 5.26 0.30 17.39
C ARG A 130 6.57 1.02 17.74
N ALA A 131 7.23 1.61 16.75
CA ALA A 131 8.52 2.28 16.94
C ALA A 131 8.39 3.66 17.61
N TYR A 132 7.37 4.45 17.23
CA TYR A 132 7.32 5.89 17.52
C TYR A 132 6.05 6.35 18.24
N GLY A 133 5.01 5.50 18.31
CA GLY A 133 3.70 5.89 18.81
C GLY A 133 3.53 5.90 20.32
N ASN A 134 4.52 5.44 21.10
CA ASN A 134 4.43 5.30 22.56
C ASN A 134 3.13 4.60 23.02
N VAL A 135 2.76 3.52 22.32
CA VAL A 135 1.46 2.83 22.48
C VAL A 135 1.22 2.23 23.87
N ALA A 136 2.26 2.10 24.71
CA ALA A 136 2.11 1.61 26.09
C ALA A 136 1.50 2.66 27.02
N GLU A 137 1.84 3.93 26.82
CA GLU A 137 1.43 5.05 27.68
C GLU A 137 0.39 5.95 27.00
N ASN A 138 0.18 5.78 25.69
CA ASN A 138 -0.78 6.55 24.90
C ASN A 138 -1.90 5.65 24.38
N SER A 139 -3.08 5.73 25.00
CA SER A 139 -4.25 4.94 24.63
C SER A 139 -4.77 5.22 23.23
N ARG A 140 -4.64 6.46 22.73
CA ARG A 140 -5.09 6.83 21.38
C ARG A 140 -4.17 6.21 20.32
N MET A 141 -2.86 6.26 20.53
CA MET A 141 -1.91 5.59 19.64
C MET A 141 -2.04 4.07 19.70
N ALA A 142 -2.34 3.50 20.87
CA ALA A 142 -2.66 2.08 21.02
C ALA A 142 -3.91 1.68 20.22
N GLN A 143 -4.95 2.52 20.25
CA GLN A 143 -6.14 2.32 19.43
C GLN A 143 -5.80 2.31 17.93
N LEU A 144 -5.04 3.30 17.46
CA LEU A 144 -4.60 3.37 16.06
C LEU A 144 -3.82 2.13 15.62
N LEU A 145 -2.98 1.57 16.51
CA LEU A 145 -2.28 0.32 16.24
C LEU A 145 -3.26 -0.87 16.13
N GLY A 146 -4.25 -0.93 17.00
CA GLY A 146 -5.32 -1.93 16.94
C GLY A 146 -6.14 -1.85 15.66
N GLU A 147 -6.48 -0.63 15.21
CA GLU A 147 -7.16 -0.39 13.95
C GLU A 147 -6.32 -0.87 12.76
N ALA A 148 -5.04 -0.49 12.68
CA ALA A 148 -4.14 -0.91 11.61
C ALA A 148 -3.98 -2.44 11.54
N LEU A 149 -3.81 -3.12 12.69
CA LEU A 149 -3.76 -4.58 12.78
C LEU A 149 -5.06 -5.23 12.28
N THR A 150 -6.20 -4.67 12.70
CA THR A 150 -7.52 -5.19 12.31
C THR A 150 -7.75 -5.03 10.82
N LEU A 151 -7.45 -3.86 10.25
CA LEU A 151 -7.59 -3.61 8.81
C LEU A 151 -6.72 -4.55 7.99
N ARG A 152 -5.47 -4.78 8.40
CA ARG A 152 -4.59 -5.78 7.74
C ARG A 152 -5.20 -7.18 7.78
N ALA A 153 -5.74 -7.58 8.93
CA ALA A 153 -6.38 -8.89 9.09
C ALA A 153 -7.64 -9.04 8.24
N VAL A 154 -8.49 -8.00 8.16
CA VAL A 154 -9.69 -7.98 7.30
C VAL A 154 -9.32 -8.14 5.83
N ILE A 155 -8.33 -7.39 5.35
CA ILE A 155 -7.90 -7.47 3.95
C ILE A 155 -7.35 -8.87 3.64
N TYR A 156 -6.53 -9.45 4.54
CA TYR A 156 -6.04 -10.81 4.37
C TYR A 156 -7.14 -11.87 4.40
N LEU A 157 -8.10 -11.73 5.30
CA LEU A 157 -9.25 -12.63 5.38
C LEU A 157 -10.01 -12.67 4.04
N ASP A 158 -10.21 -11.51 3.43
CA ASP A 158 -10.93 -11.41 2.16
C ASP A 158 -10.08 -11.88 0.96
N LEU A 159 -8.76 -11.65 0.97
CA LEU A 159 -7.84 -12.27 0.01
C LEU A 159 -7.92 -13.80 0.06
N VAL A 160 -7.82 -14.39 1.25
CA VAL A 160 -7.83 -15.84 1.42
C VAL A 160 -9.16 -16.44 1.01
N LYS A 161 -10.27 -15.77 1.33
CA LYS A 161 -11.62 -16.20 0.90
C LYS A 161 -11.75 -16.27 -0.62
N ALA A 162 -11.20 -15.30 -1.35
CA ALA A 162 -11.38 -15.20 -2.80
C ALA A 162 -10.34 -15.94 -3.64
N TRP A 163 -9.10 -16.02 -3.17
CA TRP A 163 -7.99 -16.62 -3.93
C TRP A 163 -7.38 -17.86 -3.28
N GLY A 164 -7.76 -18.19 -2.05
CA GLY A 164 -7.17 -19.30 -1.30
C GLY A 164 -5.80 -18.94 -0.76
N ASP A 165 -4.76 -19.68 -1.17
CA ASP A 165 -3.40 -19.42 -0.73
C ASP A 165 -2.87 -18.13 -1.35
N VAL A 166 -2.49 -17.17 -0.50
CA VAL A 166 -1.98 -15.86 -0.93
C VAL A 166 -0.64 -15.54 -0.27
N PRO A 167 0.23 -14.76 -0.92
CA PRO A 167 1.48 -14.29 -0.31
C PRO A 167 1.28 -13.56 1.03
N ALA A 168 1.92 -14.08 2.07
CA ALA A 168 2.01 -13.46 3.39
C ALA A 168 3.10 -12.37 3.40
N ARG A 169 2.69 -11.12 3.58
CA ARG A 169 3.52 -9.90 3.61
C ARG A 169 3.15 -9.11 4.86
N PHE A 170 3.85 -9.37 5.95
CA PHE A 170 3.58 -8.74 7.25
C PHE A 170 4.56 -7.62 7.61
N GLU A 171 5.56 -7.42 6.77
CA GLU A 171 6.59 -6.37 6.88
C GLU A 171 6.62 -5.55 5.58
N PRO A 172 7.03 -4.26 5.63
CA PRO A 172 7.19 -3.40 4.45
C PRO A 172 8.35 -3.80 3.53
#